data_AF-A0A9X3E6F4-F1
#
_entry.id   AF-A0A9X3E6F4-F1
#
_cell.length_a   1.000
_cell.length_b   1.000
_cell.length_c   1.000
_cell.angle_alpha   90.00
_cell.angle_beta   90.00
_cell.angle_gamma   90.00
#
_symmetry.space_group_name_H-M   'P 1'
#
loop_
_entity.id
_entity.type
_entity.pdbx_description
1 polymer ?
#
loop_
_entity_poly.entity_id
_entity_poly.type
_entity_poly.pdbx_seq_one_letter_code
_entity_poly.pdbx_strand_id
1 'polypeptide(L)'
;MSKDSQETNTQTVAYGWQLITPENTIVTDNEQGNIIIGDSSNDFSGGPFIVLKVSENEATVKASGYFEQGVSIILDKKIIVQRRPDIELED
;
A
#
# COMPACT_ATOMS: atom_id res chain seq x y z
N MET A 1 7.96 22.67 10.39
CA MET A 1 8.23 21.65 11.43
C MET A 1 8.75 20.39 10.74
N SER A 2 9.60 19.61 11.39
CA SER A 2 10.31 18.47 10.79
C SER A 2 9.37 17.51 10.05
N LYS A 3 9.86 17.05 8.89
CA LYS A 3 9.32 15.98 8.03
C LYS A 3 8.53 14.97 8.84
N ASP A 4 7.23 14.85 8.53
CA ASP A 4 6.40 13.74 8.95
C ASP A 4 7.16 12.45 8.67
N SER A 5 7.70 11.82 9.71
CA SER A 5 8.04 10.41 9.64
C SER A 5 6.68 9.73 9.52
N GLN A 6 6.24 9.49 8.28
CA GLN A 6 4.98 8.81 8.02
C GLN A 6 5.03 7.48 8.78
N GLU A 7 4.28 7.39 9.87
CA GLU A 7 4.26 6.19 10.70
C GLU A 7 3.69 5.05 9.84
N THR A 8 4.34 3.90 9.93
CA THR A 8 4.02 2.73 9.09
C THR A 8 3.52 1.58 9.94
N ASN A 9 2.45 0.94 9.48
CA ASN A 9 1.96 -0.34 9.96
C ASN A 9 2.61 -1.49 9.20
N THR A 10 2.80 -2.61 9.89
CA THR A 10 3.23 -3.87 9.29
C THR A 10 2.20 -4.95 9.57
N GLN A 11 1.83 -5.72 8.56
CA GLN A 11 0.91 -6.86 8.71
C GLN A 11 1.34 -8.04 7.83
N THR A 12 0.96 -9.25 8.25
CA THR A 12 1.12 -10.45 7.44
C THR A 12 -0.16 -10.72 6.66
N VAL A 13 -0.04 -10.94 5.35
CA VAL A 13 -1.13 -11.25 4.43
C VAL A 13 -0.91 -12.62 3.76
N ALA A 14 -1.82 -13.01 2.87
CA ALA A 14 -1.77 -14.25 2.09
C ALA A 14 -0.34 -14.70 1.68
N TYR A 15 -0.08 -16.02 1.78
CA TYR A 15 1.21 -16.69 1.49
C TYR A 15 2.41 -16.24 2.33
N GLY A 16 2.15 -15.62 3.49
CA GLY A 16 3.16 -15.21 4.45
C GLY A 16 3.90 -13.94 4.06
N TRP A 17 3.31 -13.12 3.18
CA TRP A 17 3.89 -11.85 2.79
C TRP A 17 3.76 -10.82 3.91
N GLN A 18 4.80 -10.03 4.11
CA GLN A 18 4.76 -8.87 4.98
C GLN A 18 4.45 -7.62 4.16
N LEU A 19 3.38 -6.93 4.53
CA LEU A 19 2.98 -5.67 3.93
C LEU A 19 3.27 -4.53 4.91
N ILE A 20 4.10 -3.58 4.48
CA ILE A 20 4.36 -2.33 5.20
C ILE A 20 3.60 -1.21 4.51
N THR A 21 2.66 -0.61 5.24
CA THR A 21 1.78 0.46 4.74
C THR A 21 1.77 1.65 5.69
N PRO A 22 1.38 2.85 5.25
CA PRO A 22 1.14 3.98 6.15
C PRO A 22 0.03 3.70 7.17
N GLU A 23 0.04 4.39 8.32
CA GLU A 23 -0.95 4.15 9.39
C GLU A 23 -2.42 4.29 8.95
N ASN A 24 -2.70 5.23 8.05
CA ASN A 24 -4.04 5.51 7.54
C ASN A 24 -4.42 4.62 6.35
N THR A 25 -4.13 3.33 6.42
CA THR A 25 -4.47 2.37 5.35
C THR A 25 -5.34 1.23 5.88
N ILE A 26 -6.36 0.88 5.11
CA ILE A 26 -7.13 -0.34 5.29
C ILE A 26 -6.56 -1.39 4.35
N VAL A 27 -6.34 -2.58 4.87
CA VAL A 27 -5.92 -3.73 4.07
C VAL A 27 -6.85 -4.88 4.34
N THR A 28 -7.27 -5.52 3.25
CA THR A 28 -8.07 -6.75 3.28
C THR A 28 -7.51 -7.72 2.26
N ASP A 29 -7.50 -9.00 2.57
CA ASP A 29 -7.07 -10.05 1.66
C ASP A 29 -8.06 -11.21 1.61
N ASN A 30 -7.92 -12.06 0.59
CA ASN A 30 -8.74 -13.26 0.43
C ASN A 30 -7.89 -14.51 0.19
N GLU A 31 -8.51 -15.68 0.29
CA GLU A 31 -7.84 -16.99 0.16
C GLU A 31 -7.18 -17.22 -1.22
N GLN A 32 -7.54 -16.42 -2.23
CA GLN A 32 -6.96 -16.48 -3.57
C GLN A 32 -5.71 -15.61 -3.73
N GLY A 33 -5.25 -14.93 -2.66
CA GLY A 33 -4.08 -14.07 -2.73
C GLY A 33 -4.34 -12.67 -3.25
N ASN A 34 -5.60 -12.26 -3.38
CA ASN A 34 -5.89 -10.87 -3.74
C ASN A 34 -5.84 -10.04 -2.46
N ILE A 35 -5.03 -9.00 -2.45
CA ILE A 35 -4.94 -8.02 -1.37
C ILE A 35 -5.44 -6.69 -1.90
N ILE A 36 -6.39 -6.11 -1.19
CA ILE A 36 -6.99 -4.81 -1.47
C ILE A 36 -6.46 -3.83 -0.43
N ILE A 37 -5.82 -2.76 -0.90
CA ILE A 37 -5.30 -1.68 -0.06
C ILE A 37 -6.10 -0.42 -0.37
N GLY A 38 -6.72 0.13 0.67
CA GLY A 38 -7.48 1.37 0.64
C GLY A 38 -6.91 2.40 1.60
N ASP A 39 -7.30 3.65 1.37
CA ASP A 39 -6.99 4.76 2.26
C ASP A 39 -8.13 4.93 3.29
N SER A 40 -7.78 5.14 4.56
CA SER A 40 -8.75 5.37 5.64
C SER A 40 -8.71 6.79 6.18
N SER A 41 -7.89 7.68 5.62
CA SER A 41 -7.85 9.09 6.01
C SER A 41 -9.12 9.79 5.53
N ASN A 42 -9.65 10.68 6.38
CA ASN A 42 -10.87 11.45 6.10
C ASN A 42 -10.73 12.33 4.85
N ASP A 43 -9.51 12.67 4.46
CA ASP A 43 -9.20 13.46 3.26
C ASP A 43 -9.30 12.63 1.97
N PHE A 44 -9.46 11.31 2.08
CA PHE A 44 -9.44 10.36 0.96
C PHE A 44 -10.77 9.60 0.79
N SER A 45 -11.90 10.30 0.94
CA SER A 45 -13.23 9.73 0.71
C SER A 45 -13.47 9.47 -0.79
N GLY A 46 -13.05 8.30 -1.30
CA GLY A 46 -13.45 7.78 -2.62
C GLY A 46 -12.32 7.44 -3.61
N GLY A 47 -11.06 7.45 -3.20
CA GLY A 47 -9.95 7.04 -4.06
C GLY A 47 -10.01 5.56 -4.47
N PRO A 48 -9.52 5.17 -5.66
CA PRO A 48 -9.52 3.77 -6.08
C PRO A 48 -8.52 2.94 -5.26
N PHE A 49 -8.94 1.74 -4.90
CA PHE A 49 -8.11 0.78 -4.17
C PHE A 49 -6.99 0.21 -5.05
N ILE A 50 -5.87 -0.16 -4.42
CA ILE A 50 -4.83 -0.97 -5.06
C ILE A 50 -5.24 -2.44 -4.93
N VAL A 51 -5.11 -3.21 -6.02
CA VAL A 51 -5.20 -4.66 -5.96
C VAL A 51 -3.83 -5.25 -6.22
N LEU A 52 -3.27 -5.90 -5.20
CA LEU A 52 -2.11 -6.77 -5.32
C LEU A 52 -2.62 -8.21 -5.48
N LYS A 53 -2.00 -8.95 -6.40
CA LYS A 53 -2.14 -10.40 -6.45
C LYS A 53 -0.82 -11.01 -6.04
N VAL A 54 -0.85 -11.72 -4.93
CA VAL A 54 0.32 -12.43 -4.41
C VAL A 54 0.15 -13.93 -4.62
N SER A 55 1.28 -14.61 -4.77
CA SER A 55 1.41 -16.06 -4.64
C SER A 55 2.59 -16.35 -3.72
N GLU A 56 2.98 -17.61 -3.53
CA GLU A 56 4.16 -17.93 -2.74
C GLU A 56 5.46 -17.32 -3.29
N ASN A 57 5.53 -16.98 -4.58
CA ASN A 57 6.78 -16.63 -5.26
C ASN A 57 6.77 -15.26 -5.96
N GLU A 58 5.59 -14.70 -6.23
CA GLU A 58 5.45 -13.46 -6.99
C GLU A 58 4.35 -12.56 -6.43
N ALA A 59 4.51 -11.26 -6.63
CA ALA A 59 3.49 -10.26 -6.39
C ALA A 59 3.32 -9.42 -7.64
N THR A 60 2.07 -9.18 -8.06
CA THR A 60 1.75 -8.31 -9.19
C THR A 60 0.79 -7.22 -8.73
N VAL A 61 1.05 -5.98 -9.13
CA VAL A 61 0.12 -4.87 -8.89
C VAL A 61 -0.48 -4.43 -10.21
N LYS A 62 -1.80 -4.24 -10.23
CA LYS A 62 -2.44 -3.53 -11.34
C LYS A 62 -2.41 -2.05 -11.00
N ALA A 63 -1.78 -1.26 -11.88
CA ALA A 63 -1.57 0.18 -11.66
C ALA A 63 -2.88 0.89 -11.29
N SER A 64 -2.88 1.54 -10.13
CA SER A 64 -3.85 2.54 -9.70
C SER A 64 -3.11 3.88 -9.76
N GLY A 65 -3.63 4.85 -10.51
CA GLY A 65 -2.94 6.12 -10.79
C GLY A 65 -2.65 7.03 -9.59
N TYR A 66 -2.90 6.57 -8.36
CA TYR A 66 -2.86 7.38 -7.14
C TYR A 66 -1.71 7.00 -6.20
N PHE A 67 -1.21 5.76 -6.24
CA PHE A 67 -0.08 5.30 -5.42
C PHE A 67 1.17 5.20 -6.29
N GLU A 68 1.63 6.35 -6.79
CA GLU A 68 2.76 6.43 -7.72
C GLU A 68 4.13 6.28 -7.02
N GLN A 69 4.20 6.41 -5.68
CA GLN A 69 5.41 6.06 -4.94
C GLN A 69 5.42 4.57 -4.56
N GLY A 70 5.74 3.78 -5.59
CA GLY A 70 6.50 2.54 -5.50
C GLY A 70 5.92 1.45 -4.62
N VAL A 71 5.14 0.54 -5.21
CA VAL A 71 5.08 -0.83 -4.70
C VAL A 71 6.47 -1.44 -4.93
N SER A 72 7.28 -1.50 -3.86
CA SER A 72 8.57 -2.17 -3.89
C SER A 72 8.39 -3.61 -3.41
N ILE A 73 8.74 -4.55 -4.27
CA ILE A 73 8.73 -5.98 -3.97
C ILE A 73 10.17 -6.37 -3.69
N ILE A 74 10.45 -6.84 -2.47
CA ILE A 74 11.74 -7.39 -2.09
C ILE A 74 11.61 -8.92 -2.12
N LEU A 75 12.68 -9.61 -2.54
CA LEU A 75 12.71 -11.07 -2.75
C LEU A 75 12.39 -11.90 -1.49
N ASP A 76 12.37 -11.29 -0.31
CA ASP A 76 12.11 -11.89 1.00
C ASP A 76 10.62 -11.84 1.41
N LYS A 77 9.70 -11.87 0.43
CA LYS A 77 8.24 -11.79 0.65
C LYS A 77 7.80 -10.51 1.37
N LYS A 78 8.40 -9.38 1.02
CA LYS A 78 8.07 -8.08 1.60
C LYS A 78 7.59 -7.09 0.54
N ILE A 79 6.46 -6.45 0.82
CA ILE A 79 5.87 -5.39 -0.01
C ILE A 79 5.83 -4.10 0.81
N ILE A 80 6.38 -3.02 0.25
CA ILE A 80 6.33 -1.69 0.86
C ILE A 80 5.43 -0.81 -0.02
N VAL A 81 4.45 -0.18 0.60
CA VAL A 81 3.52 0.76 -0.04
C VAL A 81 3.76 2.13 0.55
N GLN A 82 3.99 3.14 -0.29
CA GLN A 82 4.19 4.52 0.14
C GLN A 82 3.17 5.43 -0.53
N ARG A 83 2.80 6.53 0.15
CA ARG A 83 1.96 7.55 -0.48
C ARG A 83 2.82 8.44 -1.36
N ARG A 84 2.20 8.99 -2.41
CA ARG A 84 2.76 10.16 -3.07
C ARG A 84 2.79 11.28 -2.02
N PRO A 85 3.90 12.02 -1.85
CA PRO A 85 3.88 13.25 -1.08
C PRO A 85 2.81 14.15 -1.68
N ASP A 86 2.03 14.81 -0.83
CA ASP A 86 1.12 15.85 -1.30
C ASP A 86 1.95 16.84 -2.10
N ILE A 87 1.56 17.05 -3.36
CA ILE A 87 2.13 18.15 -4.13
C ILE A 87 1.55 19.39 -3.46
N GLU A 88 2.38 20.13 -2.73
CA GLU A 88 2.06 21.51 -2.37
C GLU A 88 1.79 22.23 -3.70
N LEU A 89 0.52 22.47 -4.01
CA LEU A 89 0.16 23.42 -5.05
C LEU A 89 0.48 24.78 -4.43
N GLU A 90 1.58 25.41 -4.88
CA GLU A 90 1.82 26.81 -4.57
C GLU A 90 0.61 27.63 -5.07
N ASP A 91 0.00 28.40 -4.17
CA ASP A 91 -1.11 29.33 -4.43
C ASP A 91 -0.78 30.35 -5.54
#